data_AF-A0A438FHU3-F1
#
_entry.id   AF-A0A438FHU3-F1
#
_cell.length_a   1.000
_cell.length_b   1.000
_cell.length_c   1.000
_cell.angle_alpha   90.00
_cell.angle_beta   90.00
_cell.angle_gamma   90.00
#
_symmetry.space_group_name_H-M   'P 1'
#
loop_
_entity.id
_entity.type
_entity.pdbx_description
1 polymer ?
#
loop_
_entity_poly.entity_id
_entity_poly.type
_entity_poly.pdbx_seq_one_letter_code
_entity_poly.pdbx_strand_id
1 'polypeptide(L)'
;MLGIRIPIGVWRNATPSRPPTLRFRVIAFSMAPKTSISHVIFDMDGLLLDTEKFYTEVQEIILARYNKTFDWSLKAKMMGKKAIEAARVFVEETGINDSLSAEDFLVEREEMLRKLFPTSELMPGIGF
;
A
#
# COMPACT_ATOMS: atom_id res chain seq x y z
N MET A 1 6.11 37.04 23.83
CA MET A 1 4.85 37.28 24.56
C MET A 1 4.19 35.92 24.78
N LEU A 2 4.29 35.42 26.02
CA LEU A 2 3.44 34.45 26.74
C LEU A 2 4.32 33.82 27.83
N GLY A 3 4.11 34.31 29.05
CA GLY A 3 4.82 33.85 30.25
C GLY A 3 4.10 32.69 30.91
N ILE A 4 4.86 31.82 31.56
CA ILE A 4 4.33 30.86 32.53
C ILE A 4 5.13 31.04 33.82
N ARG A 5 4.40 31.41 34.88
CA ARG A 5 4.88 31.60 36.25
C ARG A 5 5.25 30.25 36.88
N ILE A 6 6.37 30.22 37.60
CA ILE A 6 6.76 29.13 38.50
C ILE A 6 6.13 29.41 39.87
N PRO A 7 5.43 28.46 40.53
CA PRO A 7 5.10 28.59 41.93
C PRO A 7 6.28 28.14 42.80
N ILE A 8 6.74 29.07 43.65
CA ILE A 8 7.77 28.86 44.65
C ILE A 8 7.12 28.17 45.84
N GLY A 9 7.51 26.92 46.11
CA GLY A 9 7.10 26.15 47.28
C GLY A 9 8.34 25.69 48.07
N VAL A 10 8.53 26.28 49.24
CA VAL A 10 9.62 26.03 50.19
C VAL A 10 9.50 24.64 50.82
N TRP A 11 10.55 23.82 50.74
CA TRP A 11 10.76 22.68 51.64
C TRP A 11 12.18 22.65 52.19
N ARG A 12 12.23 22.23 53.46
CA ARG A 12 13.25 22.41 54.49
C ARG A 12 14.52 21.58 54.24
N ASN A 13 15.63 22.11 54.76
CA ASN A 13 16.90 21.44 55.13
C ASN A 13 16.98 19.93 54.81
N ALA A 14 17.59 19.60 53.68
CA ALA A 14 18.24 18.32 53.43
C ALA A 14 19.70 18.59 53.07
N THR A 15 20.58 17.78 53.65
CA THR A 15 22.04 17.76 53.48
C THR A 15 22.45 17.73 51.99
N PRO A 16 23.65 18.22 51.61
CA PRO A 16 24.09 18.24 50.21
C PRO A 16 24.43 16.81 49.78
N SER A 17 23.42 16.02 49.47
CA SER A 17 23.60 14.81 48.68
C SER A 17 23.87 15.25 47.24
N ARG A 18 24.90 14.64 46.63
CA ARG A 18 25.42 14.91 45.28
C ARG A 18 24.30 15.23 44.27
N PRO A 19 24.51 16.17 43.33
CA PRO A 19 23.54 16.38 42.26
C PRO A 19 23.30 15.03 41.54
N PRO A 20 22.03 14.69 41.23
CA PRO A 20 21.75 13.49 40.46
C PRO A 20 22.48 13.63 39.13
N THR A 21 23.46 12.76 38.90
CA THR A 21 24.17 12.72 37.64
C THR A 21 23.16 12.23 36.61
N LEU A 22 22.78 13.12 35.67
CA LEU A 22 21.92 12.74 34.55
C LEU A 22 22.69 11.71 33.71
N ARG A 23 22.44 10.42 33.94
CA ARG A 23 22.99 9.36 33.09
C ARG A 23 22.23 9.38 31.77
N PHE A 24 22.80 10.04 30.78
CA PHE A 24 22.41 9.80 29.39
C PHE A 24 22.74 8.35 29.06
N ARG A 25 21.71 7.51 28.96
CA ARG A 25 21.85 6.16 28.42
C ARG A 25 21.96 6.30 26.91
N VAL A 26 23.19 6.26 26.40
CA VAL A 26 23.42 6.00 24.97
C VAL A 26 22.89 4.59 24.72
N ILE A 27 21.70 4.49 24.13
CA ILE A 27 21.21 3.22 23.59
C ILE A 27 21.99 3.02 22.30
N ALA A 28 23.13 2.32 22.39
CA ALA A 28 23.79 1.80 21.21
C ALA A 28 22.81 0.81 20.55
N PHE A 29 22.19 1.21 19.46
CA PHE A 29 21.51 0.28 18.57
C PHE A 29 22.61 -0.63 18.01
N SER A 30 22.69 -1.85 18.55
CA SER A 30 23.45 -2.91 17.89
C SER A 30 22.75 -3.15 16.55
N MET A 31 23.40 -2.75 15.46
CA MET A 31 23.05 -3.29 14.15
C MET A 31 23.30 -4.78 14.25
N ALA A 32 22.23 -5.57 14.27
CA ALA A 32 22.35 -7.01 14.18
C ALA A 32 23.26 -7.36 12.99
N PRO A 33 24.18 -8.34 13.13
CA PRO A 33 25.07 -8.71 12.06
C PRO A 33 24.25 -9.04 10.82
N LYS A 34 24.55 -8.37 9.70
CA LYS A 34 23.85 -8.56 8.43
C LYS A 34 24.03 -10.01 8.00
N THR A 35 23.00 -10.82 8.15
CA THR A 35 23.01 -12.20 7.68
C THR A 35 23.17 -12.20 6.16
N SER A 36 24.00 -13.10 5.65
CA SER A 36 24.16 -13.28 4.20
C SER A 36 22.88 -13.87 3.63
N ILE A 37 22.27 -13.17 2.67
CA ILE A 37 21.11 -13.68 1.92
C ILE A 37 21.63 -14.71 0.92
N SER A 38 21.13 -15.95 0.98
CA SER A 38 21.54 -17.04 0.08
C SER A 38 20.56 -17.30 -1.05
N HIS A 39 19.29 -16.91 -0.89
CA HIS A 39 18.22 -17.18 -1.85
C HIS A 39 17.25 -16.00 -1.92
N VAL A 40 16.63 -15.81 -3.08
CA VAL A 40 15.60 -14.80 -3.34
C VAL A 40 14.43 -15.47 -4.03
N ILE A 41 13.21 -15.15 -3.61
CA ILE A 41 11.97 -15.54 -4.28
C ILE A 41 11.40 -14.26 -4.89
N PHE A 42 11.21 -14.28 -6.21
CA PHE A 42 10.60 -13.17 -6.93
C PHE A 42 9.11 -13.47 -7.12
N ASP A 43 8.30 -12.46 -6.86
CA ASP A 43 6.93 -12.45 -7.37
C ASP A 43 6.94 -12.34 -8.90
N MET A 44 5.93 -12.85 -9.58
CA MET A 44 5.89 -12.86 -11.05
C MET A 44 5.19 -11.60 -11.59
N ASP A 45 3.96 -11.39 -11.17
CA ASP A 45 3.08 -10.33 -11.67
C ASP A 45 3.46 -8.97 -11.08
N GLY A 46 3.55 -7.95 -11.94
CA GLY A 46 3.94 -6.60 -11.53
C GLY A 46 5.38 -6.45 -11.04
N LEU A 47 6.17 -7.53 -11.04
CA LEU A 47 7.60 -7.53 -10.69
C LEU A 47 8.48 -8.06 -11.83
N LEU A 48 8.21 -9.26 -12.34
CA LEU A 48 8.93 -9.82 -13.48
C LEU A 48 8.24 -9.49 -14.80
N LEU A 49 6.90 -9.54 -14.82
CA LEU A 49 6.07 -9.27 -15.97
C LEU A 49 5.25 -8.00 -15.77
N ASP A 50 5.14 -7.18 -16.81
CA ASP A 50 4.32 -5.96 -16.83
C ASP A 50 2.84 -6.32 -17.10
N THR A 51 2.20 -6.96 -16.11
CA THR A 51 0.80 -7.40 -16.17
C THR A 51 -0.18 -6.37 -15.59
N GLU A 52 0.29 -5.41 -14.79
CA GLU A 52 -0.52 -4.36 -14.15
C GLU A 52 -1.22 -3.44 -15.15
N LYS A 53 -0.61 -3.20 -16.33
CA LYS A 53 -1.22 -2.41 -17.39
C LYS A 53 -2.52 -3.03 -17.91
N PHE A 54 -2.57 -4.36 -18.03
CA PHE A 54 -3.75 -5.05 -18.57
C PHE A 54 -4.95 -4.97 -17.65
N TYR A 55 -4.75 -5.05 -16.33
CA TYR A 55 -5.84 -4.83 -15.37
C TYR A 55 -6.45 -3.44 -15.52
N THR A 56 -5.63 -2.42 -15.77
CA THR A 56 -6.09 -1.05 -15.97
C THR A 56 -6.85 -0.92 -17.29
N GLU A 57 -6.27 -1.44 -18.37
CA GLU A 57 -6.87 -1.42 -19.72
C GLU A 57 -8.24 -2.12 -19.77
N VAL A 58 -8.34 -3.33 -19.23
CA VAL A 58 -9.61 -4.09 -19.22
C VAL A 58 -10.70 -3.34 -18.46
N GLN A 59 -10.35 -2.73 -17.32
CA GLN A 59 -11.29 -1.96 -16.52
C GLN A 59 -11.76 -0.69 -17.24
N GLU A 60 -10.85 0.01 -17.93
CA GLU A 60 -11.20 1.15 -18.77
C GLU A 60 -12.14 0.76 -19.90
N ILE A 61 -11.88 -0.35 -20.60
CA ILE A 61 -12.75 -0.85 -21.68
C ILE A 61 -14.14 -1.18 -21.15
N ILE A 62 -14.24 -1.84 -19.99
CA ILE A 62 -15.54 -2.17 -19.38
C ILE A 62 -16.30 -0.88 -19.02
N LEU A 63 -15.65 0.08 -18.35
CA LEU A 63 -16.31 1.33 -17.95
C LEU A 63 -16.70 2.24 -19.11
N ALA A 64 -15.93 2.23 -20.20
CA ALA A 64 -16.23 3.02 -21.39
C ALA A 64 -17.63 2.72 -21.95
N ARG A 65 -18.10 1.47 -21.84
CA ARG A 65 -19.46 1.07 -22.28
C ARG A 65 -20.59 1.73 -21.49
N TYR A 66 -20.28 2.20 -20.27
CA TYR A 66 -21.24 2.86 -19.37
C TYR A 66 -20.99 4.38 -19.30
N ASN A 67 -20.18 4.93 -20.21
CA ASN A 67 -19.74 6.34 -20.18
C ASN A 67 -19.07 6.72 -18.85
N LYS A 68 -18.35 5.77 -18.24
CA LYS A 68 -17.56 5.97 -17.01
C LYS A 68 -16.06 5.89 -17.33
N THR A 69 -15.25 6.40 -16.43
CA THR A 69 -13.78 6.38 -16.54
C THR A 69 -13.20 5.64 -15.35
N PHE A 70 -12.16 4.83 -15.60
CA PHE A 70 -11.36 4.23 -14.55
C PHE A 70 -10.28 5.23 -14.13
N ASP A 71 -10.25 5.60 -12.85
CA ASP A 71 -9.27 6.55 -12.34
C ASP A 71 -8.44 5.98 -11.18
N TRP A 72 -7.43 6.74 -10.77
CA TRP A 72 -6.53 6.33 -9.70
C TRP A 72 -7.23 6.19 -8.34
N SER A 73 -8.27 7.00 -8.08
CA SER A 73 -9.04 6.94 -6.83
C SER A 73 -9.76 5.61 -6.71
N LEU A 74 -10.42 5.18 -7.79
CA LEU A 74 -11.09 3.89 -7.86
C LEU A 74 -10.08 2.74 -7.77
N LYS A 75 -8.97 2.80 -8.51
CA LYS A 75 -7.90 1.80 -8.43
C LYS A 75 -7.40 1.64 -6.99
N ALA A 76 -7.10 2.75 -6.31
CA ALA A 76 -6.61 2.73 -4.93
C ALA A 76 -7.62 2.11 -3.95
N LYS A 77 -8.92 2.33 -4.14
CA LYS A 77 -9.97 1.69 -3.32
C LYS A 77 -10.04 0.18 -3.53
N MET A 78 -9.63 -0.33 -4.69
CA MET A 78 -9.67 -1.75 -5.02
C MET A 78 -8.43 -2.52 -4.55
N MET A 79 -7.28 -1.85 -4.46
CA MET A 79 -6.00 -2.48 -4.11
C MET A 79 -6.03 -3.19 -2.74
N GLY A 80 -5.39 -4.35 -2.68
CA GLY A 80 -5.28 -5.16 -1.45
C GLY A 80 -6.55 -5.91 -1.04
N LYS A 81 -7.62 -5.83 -1.83
CA LYS A 81 -8.87 -6.56 -1.60
C LYS A 81 -8.89 -7.90 -2.33
N LYS A 82 -9.75 -8.82 -1.87
CA LYS A 82 -10.05 -10.03 -2.64
C LYS A 82 -10.76 -9.67 -3.93
N ALA A 83 -10.63 -10.51 -4.96
CA ALA A 83 -11.19 -10.25 -6.29
C ALA A 83 -12.67 -9.84 -6.25
N ILE A 84 -13.52 -10.57 -5.52
CA ILE A 84 -14.95 -10.26 -5.40
C ILE A 84 -15.24 -8.98 -4.61
N GLU A 85 -14.43 -8.66 -3.60
CA GLU A 85 -14.57 -7.42 -2.84
C GLU A 85 -14.16 -6.21 -3.68
N ALA A 86 -13.07 -6.33 -4.45
CA ALA A 86 -12.64 -5.32 -5.41
C ALA A 86 -13.70 -5.11 -6.52
N ALA A 87 -14.29 -6.19 -7.01
CA ALA A 87 -15.36 -6.14 -8.01
C ALA A 87 -16.62 -5.42 -7.49
N ARG A 88 -17.01 -5.66 -6.23
CA ARG A 88 -18.11 -4.93 -5.59
C ARG A 88 -17.82 -3.44 -5.50
N VAL A 89 -16.62 -3.08 -5.02
CA VAL A 89 -16.16 -1.69 -4.98
C VAL A 89 -16.21 -1.08 -6.38
N PHE A 90 -15.76 -1.79 -7.41
CA PHE A 90 -15.77 -1.30 -8.79
C PHE A 90 -17.17 -0.96 -9.27
N VAL A 91 -18.14 -1.87 -9.14
CA VAL A 91 -19.50 -1.65 -9.66
C VAL A 91 -20.29 -0.64 -8.82
N GLU A 92 -20.08 -0.60 -7.50
CA GLU A 92 -20.75 0.33 -6.58
C GLU A 92 -20.22 1.76 -6.75
N GLU A 93 -18.90 1.96 -6.75
CA GLU A 93 -18.27 3.29 -6.84
C GLU A 93 -18.50 3.95 -8.21
N THR A 94 -18.62 3.15 -9.27
CA THR A 94 -18.90 3.67 -10.62
C THR A 94 -20.39 3.87 -10.88
N GLY A 95 -21.24 3.28 -10.02
CA GLY A 95 -22.69 3.33 -10.13
C GLY A 95 -23.25 2.52 -11.30
N ILE A 96 -22.59 1.41 -11.67
CA ILE A 96 -23.03 0.51 -12.75
C ILE A 96 -23.63 -0.81 -12.23
N ASN A 97 -23.75 -0.96 -10.92
CA ASN A 97 -24.23 -2.17 -10.23
C ASN A 97 -25.63 -2.63 -10.68
N ASP A 98 -26.47 -1.72 -11.19
CA ASP A 98 -27.79 -2.08 -11.76
C ASP A 98 -27.68 -2.71 -13.17
N SER A 99 -26.55 -2.54 -13.85
CA SER A 99 -26.30 -3.01 -15.21
C SER A 99 -25.27 -4.13 -15.30
N LEU A 100 -24.37 -4.24 -14.32
CA LEU A 100 -23.32 -5.24 -14.26
C LEU A 100 -23.11 -5.68 -12.80
N SER A 101 -23.33 -6.97 -12.53
CA SER A 101 -23.04 -7.53 -11.22
C SER A 101 -21.53 -7.65 -10.99
N ALA A 102 -21.10 -7.73 -9.73
CA ALA A 102 -19.69 -7.92 -9.39
C ALA A 102 -19.16 -9.26 -9.93
N GLU A 103 -19.99 -10.29 -9.92
CA GLU A 103 -19.68 -11.62 -10.44
C GLU A 103 -19.53 -11.60 -11.97
N ASP A 104 -20.44 -10.96 -12.70
CA ASP A 104 -20.36 -10.85 -14.17
C ASP A 104 -19.16 -9.99 -14.59
N PHE A 105 -18.89 -8.90 -13.85
CA PHE A 105 -17.68 -8.10 -14.04
C PHE A 105 -16.42 -8.96 -13.94
N LEU A 106 -16.32 -9.85 -12.94
CA LEU A 106 -15.16 -10.73 -12.81
C LEU A 106 -15.05 -11.68 -14.00
N VAL A 107 -16.15 -12.34 -14.40
CA VAL A 107 -16.14 -13.27 -15.53
C VAL A 107 -15.65 -12.57 -16.79
N GLU A 108 -16.19 -11.40 -17.08
CA GLU A 108 -15.82 -10.64 -18.27
C GLU A 108 -14.36 -10.15 -18.21
N ARG A 109 -13.95 -9.60 -17.07
CA ARG A 109 -12.58 -9.14 -16.84
C ARG A 109 -11.58 -10.27 -17.05
N GLU A 110 -11.82 -11.44 -16.48
CA GLU A 110 -10.94 -12.62 -16.63
C GLU A 110 -10.87 -13.10 -18.08
N GLU A 111 -11.99 -13.08 -18.81
CA GLU A 111 -11.99 -13.47 -20.23
C GLU A 111 -11.10 -12.53 -21.06
N MET A 112 -11.16 -11.22 -20.79
CA MET A 112 -10.33 -10.23 -21.46
C MET A 112 -8.86 -10.34 -21.06
N LEU A 113 -8.57 -10.46 -19.76
CA LEU A 113 -7.21 -10.64 -19.26
C LEU A 113 -6.54 -11.90 -19.83
N ARG A 114 -7.28 -13.01 -19.95
CA ARG A 114 -6.76 -14.24 -20.55
C ARG A 114 -6.26 -14.05 -22.00
N LYS A 115 -6.83 -13.09 -22.73
CA LYS A 115 -6.39 -12.75 -24.10
C LYS A 115 -5.15 -11.84 -24.09
N LEU A 116 -4.99 -11.01 -23.06
CA LEU A 116 -3.88 -10.04 -22.95
C LEU A 116 -2.64 -10.59 -22.25
N PHE A 117 -2.77 -11.48 -21.27
CA PHE A 117 -1.61 -12.02 -20.55
C PHE A 117 -0.53 -12.66 -21.44
N PRO A 118 -0.86 -13.37 -22.55
CA PRO A 118 0.16 -13.88 -23.47
C PRO A 118 1.01 -12.80 -24.15
N THR A 119 0.56 -11.55 -24.15
CA THR A 119 1.30 -10.40 -24.71
C THR A 119 2.04 -9.60 -23.63
N SER A 120 2.16 -10.13 -22.41
CA SER A 120 2.96 -9.50 -21.35
C SER A 120 4.43 -9.35 -21.75
N GLU A 121 5.01 -8.23 -21.35
CA GLU A 121 6.42 -7.93 -21.55
C GLU A 121 7.17 -8.06 -20.22
N LEU A 122 8.49 -8.21 -20.30
CA LEU A 122 9.34 -8.19 -19.10
C LEU A 122 9.35 -6.79 -18.48
N MET A 123 9.35 -6.73 -17.16
CA MET A 123 9.55 -5.47 -16.44
C MET A 123 10.96 -4.90 -16.70
N PRO A 124 11.12 -3.56 -16.72
CA PRO A 124 12.42 -2.94 -16.86
C PRO A 124 13.40 -3.41 -15.78
N GLY A 125 14.63 -3.75 -16.19
CA GLY A 125 15.66 -4.28 -15.30
C GLY A 125 15.65 -5.80 -15.15
N ILE A 126 14.67 -6.49 -15.72
CA ILE A 126 14.72 -7.95 -15.90
C ILE A 126 15.54 -8.25 -17.15
N GLY A 127 16.75 -8.75 -16.95
CA GLY A 127 17.67 -9.17 -18.00
C GLY A 127 18.66 -10.19 -17.46
N PHE A 128 19.07 -11.12 -18.32
CA PHE A 128 20.21 -12.02 -18.10
C PHE A 128 21.45 -11.45 -18.77
#